data_AF-A0A1Q3HEM0-F1
#
_entry.id   AF-A0A1Q3HEM0-F1
#
_cell.length_a   1.000
_cell.length_b   1.000
_cell.length_c   1.000
_cell.angle_alpha   90.00
_cell.angle_beta   90.00
_cell.angle_gamma   90.00
#
_symmetry.space_group_name_H-M   'P 1'
#
loop_
_entity.id
_entity.type
_entity.pdbx_description
1 polymer ?
#
loop_
_entity_poly.entity_id
_entity_poly.type
_entity_poly.pdbx_seq_one_letter_code
_entity_poly.pdbx_strand_id
1 'polypeptide(L)'
;MDPEAVAHAPLAHGAELARYRPPMRSPSTHRNWRRAGLREDARPRLTFHFRYRQGFLPAFPRLEGTLIKHHLFPQAQEFRQWFKNSGIDVHAWTMAIPEQVHLRIHRGANGGLWNTAWRQYMNANFGLRVPREEMMRKAFDLAYRFDIVGPIVPYGHQVVSPGPQLFAD
;
A
#
# COMPACT_ATOMS: atom_id res chain seq x y z
N MET A 1 -29.09 12.48 49.88
CA MET A 1 -29.72 12.63 48.56
C MET A 1 -29.86 11.23 48.01
N ASP A 2 -31.01 10.65 48.29
CA ASP A 2 -31.58 9.39 47.74
C ASP A 2 -33.08 9.47 48.13
N PRO A 3 -34.05 8.77 47.49
CA PRO A 3 -34.00 7.88 46.32
C PRO A 3 -35.20 8.08 45.33
N GLU A 4 -35.31 7.23 44.30
CA GLU A 4 -36.52 6.85 43.55
C GLU A 4 -37.50 7.92 43.01
N ALA A 5 -37.50 8.09 41.68
CA ALA A 5 -38.75 8.28 40.93
C ALA A 5 -38.68 7.50 39.61
N VAL A 6 -39.38 6.37 39.64
CA VAL A 6 -39.75 5.48 38.54
C VAL A 6 -40.75 6.18 37.62
N ALA A 7 -40.64 5.93 36.30
CA ALA A 7 -41.75 5.44 35.44
C ALA A 7 -41.71 5.93 33.98
N HIS A 8 -41.43 4.98 33.08
CA HIS A 8 -42.17 4.61 31.85
C HIS A 8 -42.49 5.71 30.80
N ALA A 9 -41.83 5.78 29.63
CA ALA A 9 -41.87 4.89 28.44
C ALA A 9 -43.20 4.98 27.63
N PRO A 10 -43.19 4.98 26.27
CA PRO A 10 -42.92 3.73 25.54
C PRO A 10 -42.06 3.82 24.25
N LEU A 11 -41.47 2.67 23.99
CA LEU A 11 -40.76 2.22 22.79
C LEU A 11 -41.69 2.03 21.59
N ALA A 12 -41.14 2.22 20.39
CA ALA A 12 -41.66 1.60 19.19
C ALA A 12 -40.50 1.21 18.25
N HIS A 13 -40.27 -0.11 18.14
CA HIS A 13 -39.93 -0.88 16.93
C HIS A 13 -38.62 -0.48 16.21
N GLY A 14 -37.57 -1.30 16.08
CA GLY A 14 -37.44 -2.75 16.16
C GLY A 14 -36.33 -3.13 15.17
N ALA A 15 -35.20 -3.67 15.64
CA ALA A 15 -34.25 -4.41 14.82
C ALA A 15 -33.34 -5.23 15.73
N GLU A 16 -33.67 -6.50 15.75
CA GLU A 16 -33.13 -7.63 16.50
C GLU A 16 -31.61 -7.85 16.31
N LEU A 17 -30.94 -8.19 17.41
CA LEU A 17 -29.56 -8.70 17.46
C LEU A 17 -29.46 -10.07 16.77
N ALA A 18 -29.19 -10.09 15.47
CA ALA A 18 -28.87 -11.34 14.78
C ALA A 18 -27.38 -11.69 14.95
N ARG A 19 -27.07 -12.46 16.00
CA ARG A 19 -25.84 -13.27 16.07
C ARG A 19 -25.98 -14.44 15.10
N TYR A 20 -25.37 -14.36 13.92
CA TYR A 20 -25.13 -15.52 13.07
C TYR A 20 -23.71 -15.46 12.49
N ARG A 21 -22.83 -16.33 12.98
CA ARG A 21 -21.45 -16.47 12.52
C ARG A 21 -21.37 -17.77 11.70
N PRO A 22 -21.29 -17.73 10.37
CA PRO A 22 -21.11 -18.96 9.60
C PRO A 22 -19.69 -19.51 9.87
N PRO A 23 -19.49 -20.84 9.85
CA PRO A 23 -18.15 -21.40 9.97
C PRO A 23 -17.29 -20.94 8.78
N MET A 24 -16.15 -20.34 9.09
CA MET A 24 -15.11 -19.99 8.11
C MET A 24 -14.62 -21.29 7.46
N ARG A 25 -15.11 -21.60 6.25
CA ARG A 25 -14.42 -22.57 5.38
C ARG A 25 -13.13 -21.92 4.90
N SER A 26 -11.99 -22.52 5.24
CA SER A 26 -10.68 -22.17 4.70
C SER A 26 -10.75 -22.12 3.17
N PRO A 27 -10.36 -21.02 2.49
CA PRO A 27 -10.31 -21.00 1.04
C PRO A 27 -9.25 -22.01 0.60
N SER A 28 -9.66 -23.06 -0.10
CA SER A 28 -8.75 -24.00 -0.74
C SER A 28 -7.74 -23.24 -1.62
N THR A 29 -6.46 -23.56 -1.47
CA THR A 29 -5.30 -22.90 -2.12
C THR A 29 -5.25 -23.05 -3.64
N HIS A 30 -6.26 -23.66 -4.27
CA HIS A 30 -6.35 -23.88 -5.70
C HIS A 30 -7.62 -23.23 -6.26
N ARG A 31 -7.55 -21.92 -6.51
CA ARG A 31 -8.55 -21.24 -7.34
C ARG A 31 -8.35 -21.74 -8.77
N ASN A 32 -9.19 -22.67 -9.21
CA ASN A 32 -9.04 -23.39 -10.46
C ASN A 32 -9.49 -22.52 -11.64
N TRP A 33 -8.58 -21.71 -12.18
CA TRP A 33 -8.84 -20.72 -13.24
C TRP A 33 -9.39 -21.32 -14.54
N ARG A 34 -9.25 -22.64 -14.75
CA ARG A 34 -9.83 -23.38 -15.89
C ARG A 34 -11.37 -23.31 -15.94
N ARG A 35 -12.06 -23.27 -14.79
CA ARG A 35 -13.53 -23.15 -14.75
C ARG A 35 -14.05 -21.74 -15.01
N ALA A 36 -13.16 -20.74 -15.01
CA ALA A 36 -13.51 -19.34 -15.24
C ALA A 36 -13.39 -18.92 -16.73
N GLY A 37 -13.15 -19.87 -17.64
CA GLY A 37 -13.11 -19.62 -19.09
C GLY A 37 -11.84 -18.93 -19.59
N LEU A 38 -10.78 -18.87 -18.79
CA LEU A 38 -9.50 -18.27 -19.17
C LEU A 38 -8.64 -19.29 -19.94
N ARG A 39 -8.09 -18.87 -21.08
CA ARG A 39 -7.15 -19.67 -21.88
C ARG A 39 -5.85 -19.93 -21.10
N GLU A 40 -5.18 -21.03 -21.43
CA GLU A 40 -3.99 -21.52 -20.72
C GLU A 40 -2.79 -20.54 -20.77
N ASP A 41 -2.78 -19.66 -21.77
CA ASP A 41 -1.80 -18.59 -21.98
C ASP A 41 -2.24 -17.20 -21.47
N ALA A 42 -3.47 -17.08 -20.95
CA ALA A 42 -4.01 -15.80 -20.51
C ALA A 42 -3.42 -15.38 -19.16
N ARG A 43 -2.68 -14.26 -19.15
CA ARG A 43 -2.25 -13.61 -17.89
C ARG A 43 -3.45 -12.88 -17.28
N PRO A 44 -3.97 -13.29 -16.11
CA PRO A 44 -5.09 -12.58 -15.50
C PRO A 44 -4.66 -11.16 -15.12
N ARG A 45 -5.29 -10.14 -15.73
CA ARG A 45 -5.20 -8.75 -15.28
C ARG A 45 -6.30 -8.51 -14.26
N LEU A 46 -5.91 -8.18 -13.03
CA LEU A 46 -6.85 -7.73 -12.02
C LEU A 46 -7.16 -6.26 -12.29
N THR A 47 -8.30 -6.00 -12.92
CA THR A 47 -8.83 -4.64 -13.14
C THR A 47 -9.85 -4.35 -12.04
N PHE A 48 -9.57 -3.35 -11.21
CA PHE A 48 -10.55 -2.84 -10.25
C PHE A 48 -11.38 -1.74 -10.93
N HIS A 49 -12.68 -1.95 -11.06
CA HIS A 49 -13.61 -0.89 -11.48
C HIS A 49 -14.13 -0.16 -10.26
N PHE A 50 -13.51 0.96 -9.95
CA PHE A 50 -14.01 1.86 -8.91
C PHE A 50 -15.17 2.69 -9.48
N ARG A 51 -16.41 2.38 -9.08
CA ARG A 51 -17.57 3.23 -9.37
C ARG A 51 -17.73 4.25 -8.23
N TYR A 52 -17.13 5.44 -8.37
CA TYR A 52 -17.37 6.55 -7.45
C TYR A 52 -18.38 7.53 -8.05
N ARG A 53 -19.49 7.79 -7.34
CA ARG A 53 -20.48 8.82 -7.72
C ARG A 53 -20.22 10.19 -7.09
N GLN A 54 -19.44 10.25 -6.02
CA GLN A 54 -18.89 11.48 -5.43
C GLN A 54 -17.66 11.10 -4.60
N GLY A 55 -16.47 11.49 -5.06
CA GLY A 55 -15.21 11.22 -4.37
C GLY A 55 -14.06 11.69 -5.23
N PHE A 56 -13.24 12.60 -4.71
CA PHE A 56 -12.03 13.08 -5.37
C PHE A 56 -11.07 11.90 -5.50
N LEU A 57 -10.83 11.40 -6.71
CA LEU A 57 -9.66 10.57 -6.95
C LEU A 57 -8.45 11.47 -6.68
N PRO A 58 -7.47 11.09 -5.82
CA PRO A 58 -6.18 11.75 -5.89
C PRO A 58 -5.74 11.63 -7.34
N ALA A 59 -5.44 12.77 -7.97
CA ALA A 59 -4.94 12.75 -9.33
C ALA A 59 -3.70 11.87 -9.32
N PHE A 60 -3.80 10.65 -9.86
CA PHE A 60 -2.64 9.77 -9.95
C PHE A 60 -1.58 10.56 -10.71
N PRO A 61 -0.37 10.73 -10.15
CA PRO A 61 0.66 11.50 -10.81
C PRO A 61 0.85 10.88 -12.19
N ARG A 62 0.71 11.70 -13.22
CA ARG A 62 0.86 11.23 -14.59
C ARG A 62 2.26 10.65 -14.70
N LEU A 63 2.37 9.40 -15.16
CA LEU A 63 3.65 8.75 -15.43
C LEU A 63 4.22 9.32 -16.74
N GLU A 64 4.40 10.63 -16.78
CA GLU A 64 4.96 11.38 -17.89
C GLU A 64 6.47 11.56 -17.65
N GLY A 65 7.26 11.42 -18.73
CA GLY A 65 8.71 11.56 -18.70
C GLY A 65 9.47 10.26 -18.37
N THR A 66 10.77 10.42 -18.06
CA THR A 66 11.66 9.29 -17.76
C THR A 66 11.30 8.65 -16.43
N LEU A 67 11.07 7.33 -16.44
CA LEU A 67 10.88 6.55 -15.23
C LEU A 67 12.21 6.07 -14.68
N ILE A 68 12.43 6.27 -13.38
CA ILE A 68 13.60 5.79 -12.67
C ILE A 68 13.20 4.95 -11.47
N LYS A 69 14.08 4.02 -11.10
CA LYS A 69 13.86 3.13 -9.95
C LYS A 69 14.12 3.88 -8.66
N HIS A 70 13.15 3.83 -7.77
CA HIS A 70 13.23 4.35 -6.41
C HIS A 70 13.12 3.19 -5.41
N HIS A 71 13.99 3.15 -4.40
CA HIS A 71 13.92 2.12 -3.37
C HIS A 71 12.87 2.48 -2.31
N LEU A 72 11.91 1.58 -2.08
CA LEU A 72 10.92 1.74 -1.01
C LEU A 72 11.57 1.66 0.39
N PHE A 73 12.72 1.00 0.49
CA PHE A 73 13.54 0.99 1.70
C PHE A 73 14.87 1.70 1.40
N PRO A 74 15.21 2.81 2.07
CA PRO A 74 16.44 3.55 1.83
C PRO A 74 17.70 2.69 1.90
N GLN A 75 18.66 2.98 1.01
CA GLN A 75 19.96 2.31 1.02
C GLN A 75 20.96 2.91 2.02
N ALA A 76 20.62 4.02 2.68
CA ALA A 76 21.53 4.68 3.62
C ALA A 76 21.96 3.73 4.74
N GLN A 77 23.25 3.79 5.10
CA GLN A 77 23.91 2.84 6.00
C GLN A 77 23.20 2.70 7.35
N GLU A 78 22.66 3.80 7.87
CA GLU A 78 21.93 3.84 9.15
C GLU A 78 20.73 2.87 9.21
N PHE A 79 20.09 2.57 8.09
CA PHE A 79 18.90 1.71 8.05
C PHE A 79 19.18 0.25 7.74
N ARG A 80 20.36 -0.08 7.20
CA ARG A 80 20.67 -1.41 6.65
C ARG A 80 20.41 -2.54 7.65
N GLN A 81 20.95 -2.40 8.85
CA GLN A 81 20.81 -3.44 9.87
C GLN A 81 19.36 -3.57 10.34
N TRP A 82 18.62 -2.46 10.41
CA TRP A 82 17.24 -2.44 10.86
C TRP A 82 16.29 -3.15 9.89
N PHE A 83 16.47 -2.92 8.58
CA PHE A 83 15.73 -3.66 7.54
C PHE A 83 16.12 -5.13 7.49
N LYS A 84 17.42 -5.44 7.61
CA LYS A 84 17.90 -6.84 7.67
C LYS A 84 17.29 -7.60 8.84
N ASN A 85 17.23 -6.98 10.03
CA ASN A 85 16.62 -7.57 11.23
C ASN A 85 15.13 -7.86 11.04
N SER A 86 14.46 -7.09 10.18
CA SER A 86 13.06 -7.23 9.81
C SER A 86 12.84 -8.18 8.61
N GLY A 87 13.90 -8.81 8.10
CA GLY A 87 13.81 -9.75 6.96
C GLY A 87 13.53 -9.07 5.62
N ILE A 88 13.94 -7.82 5.43
CA ILE A 88 13.75 -7.07 4.20
C ILE A 88 15.05 -7.03 3.39
N ASP A 89 14.98 -7.53 2.15
CA ASP A 89 15.95 -7.24 1.10
C ASP A 89 15.53 -5.96 0.38
N VAL A 90 16.31 -4.89 0.56
CA VAL A 90 16.00 -3.57 -0.01
C VAL A 90 15.98 -3.57 -1.55
N HIS A 91 16.76 -4.44 -2.20
CA HIS A 91 16.85 -4.50 -3.67
C HIS A 91 15.63 -5.18 -4.31
N ALA A 92 14.88 -5.97 -3.53
CA ALA A 92 13.64 -6.59 -3.98
C ALA A 92 12.48 -5.58 -4.08
N TRP A 93 12.59 -4.42 -3.43
CA TRP A 93 11.50 -3.46 -3.25
C TRP A 93 11.84 -2.10 -3.86
N THR A 94 11.91 -2.08 -5.18
CA THR A 94 12.02 -0.85 -5.97
C THR A 94 10.75 -0.57 -6.74
N MET A 95 10.42 0.71 -6.89
CA MET A 95 9.26 1.21 -7.63
C MET A 95 9.74 2.12 -8.75
N ALA A 96 9.21 1.96 -9.96
CA ALA A 96 9.50 2.87 -11.06
C ALA A 96 8.61 4.12 -10.94
N ILE A 97 9.23 5.30 -10.81
CA ILE A 97 8.52 6.58 -10.66
C ILE A 97 9.08 7.63 -11.60
N PRO A 98 8.32 8.70 -11.92
CA PRO A 98 8.84 9.81 -12.71
C PRO A 98 10.07 10.44 -12.05
N GLU A 99 11.09 10.77 -12.84
CA GLU A 99 12.34 11.37 -12.38
C GLU A 99 12.12 12.63 -11.53
N GLN A 100 11.20 13.50 -11.95
CA GLN A 100 10.82 14.70 -11.19
C GLN A 100 10.33 14.39 -9.76
N VAL A 101 9.58 13.29 -9.58
CA VAL A 101 9.10 12.86 -8.26
C VAL A 101 10.27 12.36 -7.42
N HIS A 102 11.15 11.53 -8.00
CA HIS A 102 12.35 11.05 -7.34
C HIS A 102 13.28 12.19 -6.89
N LEU A 103 13.51 13.19 -7.74
CA LEU A 103 14.31 14.36 -7.40
C LEU A 103 13.67 15.18 -6.27
N ARG A 104 12.35 15.34 -6.28
CA ARG A 104 11.60 16.05 -5.24
C ARG A 104 11.74 15.38 -3.87
N ILE A 105 11.58 14.06 -3.79
CA ILE A 105 11.61 13.32 -2.50
C ILE A 105 13.03 13.18 -1.94
N HIS A 106 14.04 13.17 -2.81
CA HIS A 106 15.45 13.13 -2.42
C HIS A 106 16.12 14.50 -2.37
N ARG A 107 15.37 15.59 -2.56
CA ARG A 107 15.90 16.95 -2.47
C ARG A 107 16.49 17.20 -1.08
N GLY A 108 17.71 17.74 -1.05
CA GLY A 108 18.45 18.05 0.18
C GLY A 108 19.58 17.07 0.47
N ALA A 109 20.20 17.21 1.64
CA ALA A 109 21.29 16.33 2.06
C ALA A 109 20.77 14.96 2.53
N ASN A 110 21.65 13.96 2.55
CA ASN A 110 21.41 12.64 3.17
C ASN A 110 20.16 11.91 2.69
N GLY A 111 19.82 12.03 1.40
CA GLY A 111 18.64 11.38 0.79
C GLY A 111 17.32 12.11 1.05
N GLY A 112 17.38 13.35 1.55
CA GLY A 112 16.27 14.30 1.55
C GLY A 112 15.11 13.94 2.48
N LEU A 113 13.90 14.33 2.06
CA LEU A 113 12.67 14.12 2.82
C LEU A 113 12.36 12.63 3.01
N TRP A 114 12.71 11.79 2.03
CA TRP A 114 12.51 10.34 2.10
C TRP A 114 13.27 9.72 3.28
N ASN A 115 14.59 9.93 3.34
CA ASN A 115 15.41 9.40 4.44
C ASN A 115 15.03 10.04 5.77
N THR A 116 14.61 11.30 5.78
CA THR A 116 14.14 11.98 6.99
C THR A 116 12.90 11.30 7.58
N ALA A 117 11.91 10.97 6.75
CA ALA A 117 10.70 10.28 7.20
C ALA A 117 11.01 8.87 7.74
N TRP A 118 11.91 8.14 7.08
CA TRP A 118 12.40 6.85 7.57
C TRP A 118 13.14 6.95 8.89
N ARG A 119 13.98 7.98 9.06
CA ARG A 119 14.70 8.24 10.32
C ARG A 119 13.75 8.56 11.46
N GLN A 120 12.72 9.37 11.22
CA GLN A 120 11.68 9.63 12.23
C GLN A 120 11.00 8.34 12.68
N TYR A 121 10.65 7.46 11.73
CA TYR A 121 10.04 6.18 12.06
C TYR A 121 11.00 5.24 12.81
N MET A 122 12.27 5.17 12.40
CA MET A 122 13.30 4.40 13.09
C MET A 122 13.50 4.87 14.53
N ASN A 123 13.60 6.19 14.74
CA ASN A 123 13.79 6.78 16.06
C ASN A 123 12.59 6.53 16.97
N ALA A 124 11.37 6.62 16.44
CA ALA A 124 10.14 6.33 17.20
C ALA A 124 10.01 4.84 17.61
N ASN A 125 10.73 3.94 16.94
CA ASN A 125 10.72 2.49 17.19
C ASN A 125 12.09 1.99 17.67
N PHE A 126 12.92 2.89 18.22
CA PHE A 126 14.26 2.52 18.64
C PHE A 126 14.21 1.46 19.74
N GLY A 127 15.03 0.42 19.61
CA GLY A 127 15.06 -0.73 20.53
C GLY A 127 13.92 -1.74 20.35
N LEU A 128 12.95 -1.48 19.47
CA LEU A 128 11.86 -2.42 19.18
C LEU A 128 12.17 -3.28 17.95
N ARG A 129 11.75 -4.55 18.00
CA ARG A 129 11.73 -5.42 16.83
C ARG A 129 10.46 -5.12 16.03
N VAL A 130 10.60 -4.39 14.93
CA VAL A 130 9.50 -4.13 13.99
C VAL A 130 9.35 -5.35 13.06
N PRO A 131 8.19 -6.03 13.02
CA PRO A 131 8.00 -7.16 12.12
C PRO A 131 7.91 -6.69 10.66
N ARG A 132 8.16 -7.63 9.73
CA ARG A 132 8.22 -7.35 8.29
C ARG A 132 6.95 -6.67 7.78
N GLU A 133 5.78 -7.13 8.23
CA GLU A 133 4.48 -6.64 7.82
C GLU A 133 4.28 -5.16 8.17
N GLU A 134 4.72 -4.74 9.35
CA GLU A 134 4.67 -3.34 9.80
C GLU A 134 5.62 -2.47 8.98
N MET A 135 6.82 -2.97 8.69
CA MET A 135 7.78 -2.25 7.86
C MET A 135 7.28 -2.09 6.41
N MET A 136 6.64 -3.12 5.85
CA MET A 136 5.98 -3.06 4.56
C MET A 136 4.82 -2.06 4.57
N ARG A 137 3.95 -2.10 5.60
CA ARG A 137 2.86 -1.14 5.75
C ARG A 137 3.40 0.28 5.80
N LYS A 138 4.50 0.51 6.53
CA LYS A 138 5.13 1.82 6.61
C LYS A 138 5.68 2.28 5.27
N ALA A 139 6.32 1.39 4.51
CA ALA A 139 6.83 1.73 3.19
C ALA A 139 5.71 2.21 2.24
N PHE A 140 4.55 1.53 2.27
CA PHE A 140 3.39 1.95 1.47
C PHE A 140 2.70 3.22 1.98
N ASP A 141 2.63 3.41 3.31
CA ASP A 141 2.17 4.67 3.92
C ASP A 141 3.03 5.85 3.46
N LEU A 142 4.36 5.71 3.49
CA LEU A 142 5.26 6.73 2.98
C LEU A 142 5.15 6.92 1.47
N ALA A 143 5.02 5.84 0.69
CA ALA A 143 4.81 5.94 -0.74
C ALA A 143 3.56 6.75 -1.08
N TYR A 144 2.44 6.50 -0.38
CA TYR A 144 1.21 7.29 -0.51
C TYR A 144 1.43 8.75 -0.10
N ARG A 145 2.05 9.00 1.07
CA ARG A 145 2.29 10.36 1.59
C ARG A 145 3.15 11.22 0.67
N PHE A 146 4.12 10.61 -0.02
CA PHE A 146 5.03 11.31 -0.94
C PHE A 146 4.58 11.28 -2.39
N ASP A 147 3.39 10.72 -2.68
CA ASP A 147 2.84 10.58 -4.02
C ASP A 147 3.78 9.79 -4.96
N ILE A 148 4.33 8.70 -4.42
CA ILE A 148 5.20 7.74 -5.10
C ILE A 148 4.31 6.57 -5.53
N VAL A 149 3.89 6.59 -6.79
CA VAL A 149 3.04 5.55 -7.39
C VAL A 149 3.67 5.03 -8.66
N GLY A 150 3.71 3.72 -8.81
CA GLY A 150 4.26 3.06 -9.98
C GLY A 150 4.39 1.54 -9.80
N PRO A 151 4.80 0.81 -10.84
CA PRO A 151 5.00 -0.63 -10.75
C PRO A 151 6.17 -0.96 -9.81
N ILE A 152 5.98 -1.96 -8.95
CA ILE A 152 7.08 -2.55 -8.16
C ILE A 152 7.86 -3.47 -9.09
N VAL A 153 9.14 -3.14 -9.29
CA VAL A 153 10.06 -3.82 -10.19
C VAL A 153 11.33 -4.06 -9.40
N PRO A 154 11.80 -5.30 -9.18
CA PRO A 154 13.06 -5.53 -8.45
C PRO A 154 14.25 -4.83 -9.12
N TYR A 155 15.27 -4.46 -8.34
CA TYR A 155 16.36 -3.59 -8.83
C TYR A 155 17.07 -4.14 -10.07
N GLY A 156 17.22 -5.46 -10.21
CA GLY A 156 17.84 -6.09 -11.38
C GLY A 156 16.99 -6.12 -12.67
N HIS A 157 15.71 -5.74 -12.62
CA HIS A 157 14.79 -5.87 -13.76
C HIS A 157 14.64 -4.55 -14.51
N GLN A 158 14.51 -4.57 -15.83
CA GLN A 158 14.31 -3.34 -16.62
C GLN A 158 12.91 -2.75 -16.40
N VAL A 159 12.84 -1.42 -16.33
CA VAL A 159 11.56 -0.70 -16.34
C VAL A 159 11.15 -0.57 -17.80
N VAL A 160 10.10 -1.27 -18.20
CA VAL A 160 9.48 -1.03 -19.51
C VAL A 160 8.60 0.20 -19.35
N SER A 161 8.84 1.26 -20.14
CA SER A 161 7.92 2.40 -20.17
C SER A 161 6.51 1.89 -20.47
N PRO A 162 5.48 2.35 -19.76
CA PRO A 162 4.11 2.09 -20.16
C PRO A 162 3.99 2.54 -21.61
N GLY A 163 3.64 1.61 -22.52
CA GLY A 163 3.30 1.98 -23.89
C GLY A 163 2.17 3.03 -23.89
N PRO A 164 1.91 3.71 -25.02
CA PRO A 164 0.91 4.77 -25.09
C PRO A 164 -0.37 4.30 -24.41
N GLN A 165 -0.82 5.08 -23.42
CA GLN A 165 -2.12 4.85 -22.81
C GLN A 165 -3.13 4.93 -23.96
N LEU A 166 -3.75 3.79 -24.28
CA LEU A 166 -4.88 3.76 -25.21
C LEU A 166 -5.99 4.57 -24.53
N PHE A 167 -6.02 5.87 -24.80
CA PHE A 167 -7.22 6.66 -24.64
C PHE A 167 -8.20 6.06 -25.65
N ALA A 168 -9.19 5.34 -25.13
CA ALA A 168 -10.38 5.03 -25.91
C ALA A 168 -11.14 6.34 -26.07
N ASP A 169 -11.36 6.71 -27.32
CA ASP A 169 -12.15 7.87 -27.76
C ASP A 169 -13.55 7.93 -27.12
#